data_AF-A0A967TJB9-F1
#
_entry.id   AF-A0A967TJB9-F1
#
_cell.length_a   1.000
_cell.length_b   1.000
_cell.length_c   1.000
_cell.angle_alpha   90.00
_cell.angle_beta   90.00
_cell.angle_gamma   90.00
#
_symmetry.space_group_name_H-M   'P 1'
#
loop_
_entity.id
_entity.type
_entity.pdbx_description
1 polymer ?
#
loop_
_entity_poly.entity_id
_entity_poly.type
_entity_poly.pdbx_seq_one_letter_code
_entity_poly.pdbx_strand_id
1 'polypeptide(L)'
;MGENSLSAAFPYAVSTSVMPPVDPVTPSVQAAVDAIAPPVEAAVDAIALLVEAAVDAIALLVEAAVDAVTLLVQATIDAVAFPVEAIGNTIPARIARAIRGMVEAIIDTITAFIEALIDTVATIVETFIDPVAAIVETFIDPV
;
A
#
# COMPACT_ATOMS: atom_id res chain seq x y z
N MET A 1 -77.41 -22.86 -43.15
CA MET A 1 -77.29 -21.43 -42.82
C MET A 1 -77.80 -21.28 -41.39
N GLY A 2 -77.03 -20.98 -40.38
CA GLY A 2 -75.64 -20.59 -40.29
C GLY A 2 -75.38 -20.30 -38.81
N GLU A 3 -74.16 -20.64 -38.38
CA GLU A 3 -73.37 -19.87 -37.41
C GLU A 3 -73.76 -20.01 -35.91
N ASN A 4 -72.99 -20.79 -35.16
CA ASN A 4 -71.80 -20.36 -34.41
C ASN A 4 -72.19 -19.69 -33.09
N SER A 5 -72.22 -20.44 -31.99
CA SER A 5 -71.07 -20.57 -31.08
C SER A 5 -70.67 -19.25 -30.45
N LEU A 6 -71.29 -18.89 -29.32
CA LEU A 6 -70.68 -17.96 -28.37
C LEU A 6 -70.98 -18.44 -26.95
N SER A 7 -70.22 -19.47 -26.56
CA SER A 7 -69.90 -19.77 -25.17
C SER A 7 -69.36 -18.50 -24.54
N ALA A 8 -70.10 -17.94 -23.57
CA ALA A 8 -69.68 -16.80 -22.79
C ALA A 8 -68.56 -17.21 -21.83
N ALA A 9 -67.36 -17.42 -22.39
CA ALA A 9 -66.13 -17.38 -21.63
C ALA A 9 -65.90 -15.90 -21.30
N PHE A 10 -66.22 -15.48 -20.08
CA PHE A 10 -65.57 -14.32 -19.49
C PHE A 10 -64.14 -14.76 -19.16
N PRO A 11 -63.09 -14.34 -19.88
CA PRO A 11 -61.78 -14.39 -19.27
C PRO A 11 -61.81 -13.31 -18.19
N TYR A 12 -61.68 -13.73 -16.93
CA TYR A 12 -61.11 -12.86 -15.92
C TYR A 12 -59.81 -12.32 -16.52
N ALA A 13 -59.83 -11.07 -16.97
CA ALA A 13 -58.60 -10.33 -17.20
C ALA A 13 -57.99 -10.15 -15.80
N VAL A 14 -57.23 -11.16 -15.35
CA VAL A 14 -56.17 -10.91 -14.40
C VAL A 14 -55.30 -9.88 -15.10
N SER A 15 -55.50 -8.61 -14.74
CA SER A 15 -54.41 -7.64 -14.83
C SER A 15 -53.31 -8.27 -14.01
N THR A 16 -52.42 -8.99 -14.69
CA THR A 16 -51.04 -9.05 -14.25
C THR A 16 -50.64 -7.58 -14.29
N SER A 17 -50.84 -6.88 -13.17
CA SER A 17 -50.00 -5.75 -12.84
C SER A 17 -48.62 -6.37 -12.87
N VAL A 18 -48.00 -6.28 -14.05
CA VAL A 18 -46.59 -6.50 -14.23
C VAL A 18 -46.01 -5.43 -13.33
N MET A 19 -45.70 -5.86 -12.10
CA MET A 19 -44.81 -5.15 -11.22
C MET A 19 -43.68 -4.63 -12.10
N PRO A 20 -43.36 -3.32 -12.06
CA PRO A 20 -42.21 -2.84 -12.79
C PRO A 20 -41.02 -3.74 -12.41
N PRO A 21 -40.17 -4.13 -13.38
CA PRO A 21 -39.04 -4.98 -13.10
C PRO A 21 -38.27 -4.39 -11.92
N VAL A 22 -38.00 -5.25 -10.94
CA VAL A 22 -37.14 -4.97 -9.80
C VAL A 22 -35.86 -4.34 -10.35
N ASP A 23 -35.71 -3.05 -10.06
CA ASP A 23 -34.55 -2.17 -10.18
C ASP A 23 -33.49 -2.44 -11.27
N PRO A 24 -33.17 -1.48 -12.16
CA PRO A 24 -31.94 -1.51 -12.97
C PRO A 24 -30.65 -1.29 -12.15
N VAL A 25 -30.66 -1.49 -10.83
CA VAL A 25 -29.48 -1.30 -9.96
C VAL A 25 -28.41 -2.35 -10.19
N THR A 26 -28.75 -3.57 -10.62
CA THR A 26 -27.76 -4.66 -10.83
C THR A 26 -26.68 -4.32 -11.87
N PRO A 27 -27.00 -3.87 -13.11
CA PRO A 27 -25.97 -3.48 -14.07
C PRO A 27 -25.20 -2.22 -13.65
N SER A 28 -25.84 -1.32 -12.90
CA SER A 28 -25.22 -0.07 -12.42
C SER A 28 -24.19 -0.35 -11.32
N VAL A 29 -24.52 -1.24 -10.39
CA VAL A 29 -23.59 -1.73 -9.35
C VAL A 29 -22.45 -2.53 -9.96
N GLN A 30 -22.72 -3.37 -10.97
CA GLN A 30 -21.67 -4.12 -11.67
C GLN A 30 -20.67 -3.16 -12.36
N ALA A 31 -21.17 -2.14 -13.05
CA ALA A 31 -20.33 -1.12 -13.69
C ALA A 31 -19.52 -0.31 -12.68
N ALA A 32 -20.08 -0.02 -11.49
CA ALA A 32 -19.33 0.63 -10.42
C ALA A 32 -18.18 -0.25 -9.91
N VAL A 33 -18.45 -1.54 -9.66
CA VAL A 33 -17.43 -2.51 -9.25
C VAL A 33 -16.33 -2.65 -10.31
N ASP A 34 -16.71 -2.76 -11.58
CA ASP A 34 -15.77 -2.87 -12.71
C ASP A 34 -14.93 -1.59 -12.88
N ALA A 35 -15.46 -0.41 -12.51
CA ALA A 35 -14.71 0.85 -12.52
C ALA A 35 -13.74 0.98 -11.35
N ILE A 36 -14.05 0.41 -10.18
CA ILE A 36 -13.26 0.49 -8.95
C ILE A 36 -12.15 -0.57 -8.91
N ALA A 37 -12.35 -1.74 -9.53
CA ALA A 37 -11.38 -2.84 -9.45
C ALA A 37 -9.99 -2.49 -10.04
N PRO A 38 -9.86 -1.96 -11.28
CA PRO A 38 -8.55 -1.63 -11.85
C PRO A 38 -7.71 -0.62 -11.05
N PRO A 39 -8.26 0.52 -10.55
CA PRO A 39 -7.47 1.46 -9.76
C PRO A 39 -7.05 0.88 -8.40
N VAL A 40 -7.87 0.04 -7.77
CA VAL A 40 -7.50 -0.63 -6.52
C VAL A 40 -6.37 -1.64 -6.74
N GLU A 41 -6.43 -2.43 -7.80
CA GLU A 41 -5.33 -3.35 -8.16
C GLU A 41 -4.03 -2.58 -8.42
N ALA A 42 -4.09 -1.50 -9.20
CA ALA A 42 -2.92 -0.65 -9.45
C ALA A 42 -2.33 -0.02 -8.17
N ALA A 43 -3.18 0.37 -7.21
CA ALA A 43 -2.74 0.88 -5.93
C ALA A 43 -1.99 -0.17 -5.11
N VAL A 44 -2.53 -1.39 -5.05
CA VAL A 44 -1.91 -2.52 -4.34
C VAL A 44 -0.57 -2.86 -4.97
N ASP A 45 -0.49 -2.94 -6.31
CA ASP A 45 0.76 -3.20 -7.02
C ASP A 45 1.81 -2.11 -6.77
N ALA A 46 1.40 -0.83 -6.78
CA ALA A 46 2.29 0.28 -6.49
C ALA A 46 2.85 0.22 -5.06
N ILE A 47 2.00 -0.09 -4.07
CA ILE A 47 2.42 -0.28 -2.68
C ILE A 47 3.37 -1.46 -2.56
N ALA A 48 3.11 -2.57 -3.24
CA ALA A 48 3.97 -3.75 -3.23
C ALA A 48 5.39 -3.42 -3.74
N LEU A 49 5.49 -2.73 -4.88
CA LEU A 49 6.78 -2.27 -5.42
C LEU A 49 7.52 -1.31 -4.48
N LEU A 50 6.79 -0.42 -3.81
CA LEU A 50 7.37 0.51 -2.84
C LEU A 50 7.95 -0.22 -1.62
N VAL A 51 7.23 -1.21 -1.12
CA VAL A 51 7.68 -2.04 0.00
C VAL A 51 8.90 -2.86 -0.39
N GLU A 52 8.91 -3.47 -1.59
CA GLU A 52 10.10 -4.20 -2.09
C GLU A 52 11.32 -3.29 -2.20
N ALA A 53 11.17 -2.13 -2.85
CA ALA A 53 12.26 -1.15 -2.97
C ALA A 53 12.73 -0.64 -1.59
N ALA A 54 11.82 -0.52 -0.63
CA ALA A 54 12.15 -0.11 0.72
C ALA A 54 12.96 -1.16 1.47
N VAL A 55 12.60 -2.43 1.35
CA VAL A 55 13.36 -3.54 1.94
C VAL A 55 14.77 -3.59 1.35
N ASP A 56 14.90 -3.45 0.04
CA ASP A 56 16.20 -3.44 -0.64
C ASP A 56 17.08 -2.26 -0.20
N ALA A 57 16.50 -1.06 -0.07
CA ALA A 57 17.22 0.12 0.39
C ALA A 57 17.73 -0.04 1.83
N ILE A 58 16.90 -0.62 2.72
CA ILE A 58 17.30 -0.90 4.11
C ILE A 58 18.42 -1.95 4.13
N ALA A 59 18.34 -2.99 3.30
CA ALA A 59 19.39 -4.00 3.21
C ALA A 59 20.74 -3.39 2.83
N LEU A 60 20.77 -2.53 1.81
CA LEU A 60 21.99 -1.81 1.39
C LEU A 60 22.56 -0.91 2.49
N LEU A 61 21.71 -0.21 3.24
CA LEU A 61 22.14 0.62 4.36
C LEU A 61 22.80 -0.23 5.47
N VAL A 62 22.22 -1.39 5.77
CA VAL A 62 22.76 -2.32 6.77
C VAL A 62 24.10 -2.91 6.30
N GLU A 63 24.22 -3.28 5.03
CA GLU A 63 25.49 -3.76 4.47
C GLU A 63 26.59 -2.69 4.56
N ALA A 64 26.30 -1.47 4.09
CA ALA A 64 27.25 -0.36 4.13
C ALA A 64 27.69 -0.03 5.57
N ALA A 65 26.77 -0.14 6.52
CA ALA A 65 27.05 0.01 7.94
C ALA A 65 28.05 -1.03 8.46
N VAL A 66 27.83 -2.31 8.14
CA VAL A 66 28.70 -3.41 8.56
C VAL A 66 30.10 -3.24 7.97
N ASP A 67 30.20 -2.84 6.70
CA ASP A 67 31.47 -2.56 6.04
C ASP A 67 32.21 -1.40 6.73
N ALA A 68 31.50 -0.32 7.06
CA ALA A 68 32.08 0.81 7.77
C ALA A 68 32.57 0.43 9.17
N VAL A 69 31.85 -0.43 9.91
CA VAL A 69 32.32 -0.94 11.21
C VAL A 69 33.62 -1.72 11.01
N THR A 70 33.64 -2.60 10.01
CA THR A 70 34.79 -3.47 9.73
C THR A 70 36.03 -2.64 9.40
N LEU A 71 35.89 -1.62 8.56
CA LEU A 71 36.99 -0.72 8.19
C LEU A 71 37.50 0.08 9.39
N LEU A 72 36.60 0.59 10.24
CA LEU A 72 36.97 1.31 11.46
C LEU A 72 37.76 0.42 12.43
N VAL A 73 37.31 -0.83 12.61
CA VAL A 73 37.99 -1.80 13.47
C VAL A 73 39.39 -2.11 12.92
N GLN A 74 39.54 -2.37 11.62
CA GLN A 74 40.84 -2.61 10.99
C GLN A 74 41.79 -1.42 11.14
N ALA A 75 41.33 -0.22 10.77
CA ALA A 75 42.11 1.01 10.89
C ALA A 75 42.58 1.26 12.33
N THR A 76 41.77 0.88 13.31
CA THR A 76 42.16 1.01 14.71
C THR A 76 43.17 -0.04 15.13
N ILE A 77 43.02 -1.31 14.70
CA ILE A 77 44.02 -2.37 14.96
C ILE A 77 45.38 -1.96 14.39
N ASP A 78 45.42 -1.46 13.16
CA ASP A 78 46.64 -0.98 12.51
C ASP A 78 47.25 0.21 13.26
N ALA A 79 46.42 1.12 13.76
CA ALA A 79 46.87 2.24 14.59
C ALA A 79 47.35 1.82 15.99
N VAL A 80 46.90 0.68 16.54
CA VAL A 80 47.39 0.13 17.83
C VAL A 80 48.73 -0.57 17.66
N ALA A 81 49.04 -1.09 16.46
CA ALA A 81 50.32 -1.69 16.15
C ALA A 81 51.52 -0.72 16.29
N PHE A 82 51.25 0.58 16.49
CA PHE A 82 52.24 1.65 16.65
C PHE A 82 51.70 2.72 17.63
N PRO A 83 52.30 3.08 18.78
CA PRO A 83 53.12 2.40 19.79
C PRO A 83 52.30 1.97 21.04
N VAL A 84 52.71 0.86 21.66
CA VAL A 84 51.99 0.14 22.74
C VAL A 84 51.94 0.87 24.11
N GLU A 85 52.67 1.97 24.31
CA GLU A 85 52.88 2.55 25.65
C GLU A 85 51.93 3.70 26.05
N ALA A 86 51.21 4.33 25.11
CA ALA A 86 50.38 5.52 25.44
C ALA A 86 48.86 5.25 25.52
N ILE A 87 48.38 4.03 25.22
CA ILE A 87 47.05 3.86 24.59
C ILE A 87 46.08 2.88 25.30
N GLY A 88 46.51 2.20 26.37
CA GLY A 88 45.78 1.05 26.96
C GLY A 88 44.30 1.27 27.35
N ASN A 89 43.81 2.50 27.51
CA ASN A 89 42.42 2.79 27.92
C ASN A 89 41.62 3.72 26.99
N THR A 90 42.24 4.41 26.02
CA THR A 90 41.55 5.40 25.18
C THR A 90 41.03 4.81 23.88
N ILE A 91 41.68 3.79 23.32
CA ILE A 91 41.25 3.17 22.06
C ILE A 91 39.92 2.44 22.17
N PRO A 92 39.67 1.57 23.17
CA PRO A 92 38.39 0.89 23.30
C PRO A 92 37.22 1.89 23.40
N ALA A 93 37.41 2.98 24.15
CA ALA A 93 36.42 4.04 24.31
C ALA A 93 36.20 4.89 23.04
N ARG A 94 37.19 4.98 22.14
CA ARG A 94 37.06 5.67 20.84
C ARG A 94 36.28 4.82 19.85
N ILE A 95 36.60 3.53 19.75
CA ILE A 95 35.87 2.57 18.91
C ILE A 95 34.41 2.49 19.34
N ALA A 96 34.15 2.29 20.64
CA ALA A 96 32.78 2.19 21.15
C ALA A 96 31.94 3.43 20.82
N ARG A 97 32.53 4.63 20.92
CA ARG A 97 31.83 5.88 20.57
C ARG A 97 31.55 5.98 19.07
N ALA A 98 32.52 5.61 18.23
CA ALA A 98 32.36 5.67 16.77
C ALA A 98 31.33 4.65 16.27
N ILE A 99 31.37 3.41 16.78
CA ILE A 99 30.35 2.39 16.49
C ILE A 99 28.97 2.89 16.94
N ARG A 100 28.85 3.42 18.16
CA ARG A 100 27.59 3.96 18.66
C ARG A 100 27.04 5.08 17.74
N GLY A 101 27.87 6.06 17.39
CA GLY A 101 27.44 7.18 16.54
C GLY A 101 27.01 6.72 15.15
N MET A 102 27.65 5.69 14.60
CA MET A 102 27.26 5.13 13.32
C MET A 102 25.95 4.36 13.41
N VAL A 103 25.78 3.54 14.46
CA VAL A 103 24.51 2.84 14.74
C VAL A 103 23.37 3.84 14.90
N GLU A 104 23.56 4.93 15.64
CA GLU A 104 22.57 6.01 15.77
C GLU A 104 22.24 6.62 14.40
N ALA A 105 23.23 6.95 13.58
CA ALA A 105 23.00 7.52 12.24
C ALA A 105 22.24 6.56 11.31
N ILE A 106 22.49 5.25 11.39
CA ILE A 106 21.77 4.23 10.60
C ILE A 106 20.32 4.15 11.07
N ILE A 107 20.09 4.11 12.38
CA ILE A 107 18.74 4.09 12.94
C ILE A 107 17.97 5.33 12.48
N ASP A 108 18.56 6.53 12.60
CA ASP A 108 17.93 7.79 12.18
C ASP A 108 17.58 7.76 10.68
N THR A 109 18.48 7.24 9.85
CA THR A 109 18.27 7.11 8.40
C THR A 109 17.13 6.14 8.09
N ILE A 110 17.10 4.97 8.75
CA ILE A 110 16.03 3.99 8.58
C ILE A 110 14.68 4.57 9.05
N THR A 111 14.65 5.27 10.18
CA THR A 111 13.43 5.92 10.68
C THR A 111 12.90 6.94 9.69
N ALA A 112 13.74 7.87 9.22
CA ALA A 112 13.31 8.88 8.24
C ALA A 112 12.84 8.24 6.93
N PHE A 113 13.47 7.15 6.52
CA PHE A 113 13.07 6.40 5.33
C PHE A 113 11.70 5.73 5.49
N ILE A 114 11.44 5.10 6.64
CA ILE A 114 10.14 4.49 6.95
C ILE A 114 9.04 5.55 7.04
N GLU A 115 9.31 6.72 7.63
CA GLU A 115 8.35 7.83 7.66
C GLU A 115 7.97 8.28 6.25
N ALA A 116 8.95 8.48 5.37
CA ALA A 116 8.71 8.84 3.97
C ALA A 116 7.93 7.76 3.20
N LEU A 117 8.19 6.48 3.48
CA LEU A 117 7.45 5.35 2.91
C LEU A 117 5.98 5.39 3.32
N ILE A 118 5.71 5.60 4.63
CA ILE A 118 4.34 5.69 5.15
C ILE A 118 3.58 6.86 4.50
N ASP A 119 4.21 8.03 4.41
CA ASP A 119 3.59 9.21 3.77
C ASP A 119 3.27 8.95 2.29
N THR A 120 4.16 8.26 1.58
CA THR A 120 3.95 7.90 0.18
C THR A 120 2.79 6.91 0.03
N VAL A 121 2.72 5.89 0.89
CA VAL A 121 1.61 4.93 0.90
C VAL A 121 0.29 5.63 1.23
N ALA A 122 0.26 6.54 2.20
CA ALA A 122 -0.92 7.31 2.54
C ALA A 122 -1.40 8.14 1.34
N THR A 123 -0.48 8.82 0.64
CA THR A 123 -0.79 9.61 -0.56
C THR A 123 -1.37 8.74 -1.68
N ILE A 124 -0.80 7.55 -1.89
CA ILE A 124 -1.33 6.57 -2.86
C ILE A 124 -2.76 6.21 -2.47
N VAL A 125 -3.00 5.80 -1.23
CA VAL A 125 -4.33 5.40 -0.74
C VAL A 125 -5.36 6.52 -0.90
N GLU A 126 -5.02 7.76 -0.53
CA GLU A 126 -5.90 8.93 -0.70
C GLU A 126 -6.24 9.17 -2.18
N THR A 127 -5.25 9.10 -3.07
CA THR A 127 -5.42 9.27 -4.52
C THR A 127 -6.42 8.28 -5.11
N PHE A 128 -6.54 7.08 -4.52
CA PHE A 128 -7.45 6.04 -5.00
C PHE A 128 -8.78 5.99 -4.24
N ILE A 129 -8.84 6.42 -2.98
CA ILE A 129 -10.09 6.47 -2.21
C ILE A 129 -11.01 7.59 -2.69
N ASP A 130 -10.50 8.79 -2.98
CA ASP A 130 -11.34 9.93 -3.36
C ASP A 130 -12.16 9.69 -4.65
N PRO A 131 -11.57 9.15 -5.74
CA PRO A 131 -12.32 8.81 -6.94
C PRO A 131 -13.35 7.70 -6.69
N VAL A 132 -13.01 6.71 -5.86
CA VAL A 132 -13.90 5.60 -5.51
C VAL A 132 -15.10 6.11 -4.72
N ALA A 133 -14.89 7.00 -3.75
CA ALA A 133 -15.96 7.64 -3.00
C ALA A 133 -16.89 8.46 -3.91
N ALA A 134 -16.33 9.24 -4.85
CA ALA A 134 -17.12 10.01 -5.81
C ALA A 134 -17.96 9.13 -6.74
N ILE A 135 -17.39 8.02 -7.24
CA ILE A 135 -18.13 7.03 -8.04
C ILE A 135 -19.30 6.48 -7.22
N VAL A 136 -19.05 6.06 -5.98
CA VAL A 136 -20.06 5.49 -5.09
C VAL A 136 -21.18 6.49 -4.77
N GLU A 137 -20.88 7.75 -4.48
CA GLU A 137 -21.90 8.81 -4.30
C GLU A 137 -22.79 8.97 -5.53
N THR A 138 -22.20 8.92 -6.73
CA THR A 138 -22.94 9.06 -8.00
C THR A 138 -23.98 7.93 -8.19
N PHE A 139 -23.79 6.76 -7.57
CA PHE A 139 -24.72 5.64 -7.65
C PHE A 139 -25.69 5.51 -6.46
N ILE A 140 -25.33 6.07 -5.29
CA ILE A 140 -26.16 6.02 -4.09
C ILE A 140 -27.13 7.21 -4.01
N ASP A 141 -26.85 8.32 -4.70
CA ASP A 141 -27.76 9.47 -4.77
C ASP A 141 -28.70 9.34 -5.98
N PRO A 142 -29.95 8.85 -5.81
CA PRO A 142 -30.92 8.82 -6.88
C PRO A 142 -31.40 10.25 -7.16
N VAL A 143 -31.30 10.66 -8.43
CA VAL A 143 -32.04 11.82 -8.95
C VAL A 143 -33.54 11.64 -8.78
#